data_AF-A0A7W0LXB9-F1
#
_entry.id   AF-A0A7W0LXB9-F1
#
_cell.length_a   1.000
_cell.length_b   1.000
_cell.length_c   1.000
_cell.angle_alpha   90.00
_cell.angle_beta   90.00
_cell.angle_gamma   90.00
#
_symmetry.space_group_name_H-M   'P 1'
#
loop_
_entity.id
_entity.type
_entity.pdbx_description
1 polymer ?
#
loop_
_entity_poly.entity_id
_entity_poly.type
_entity_poly.pdbx_seq_one_letter_code
_entity_poly.pdbx_strand_id
1 'polypeptide(L)'
;MSSKLSPLTLEKALGRLLGLIGSRVEITIYSEEPRGLLASFEGELAAGNELAHPAGRAHDEAFVFRLAGEAPPRFVLESRMLRRACVVATPEDEADSLRFYLGVTTVLQVNPLSPER
;
A
#
# COMPACT_ATOMS: atom_id res chain seq x y z
N MET A 1 16.27 -16.00 -2.62
CA MET A 1 15.05 -16.76 -2.29
C MET A 1 13.88 -16.04 -2.95
N SER A 2 13.05 -16.73 -3.73
CA SER A 2 11.90 -16.08 -4.39
C SER A 2 10.77 -15.92 -3.36
N SER A 3 10.45 -14.68 -2.98
CA SER A 3 9.31 -14.39 -2.11
C SER A 3 8.02 -14.91 -2.77
N LYS A 4 7.21 -15.66 -2.02
CA LYS A 4 5.97 -16.23 -2.54
C LYS A 4 4.89 -15.15 -2.60
N LEU A 5 4.40 -14.85 -3.81
CA LEU A 5 3.28 -13.94 -4.02
C LEU A 5 1.96 -14.69 -3.92
N SER A 6 1.04 -14.19 -3.10
CA SER A 6 -0.31 -14.76 -2.94
C SER A 6 -1.37 -13.70 -3.27
N PRO A 7 -2.17 -13.87 -4.34
CA PRO A 7 -3.20 -12.90 -4.71
C PRO A 7 -4.27 -12.68 -3.63
N LEU A 8 -4.80 -11.47 -3.53
CA LEU A 8 -5.90 -11.11 -2.63
C LEU A 8 -7.16 -10.72 -3.41
N THR A 9 -8.33 -10.91 -2.80
CA THR A 9 -9.56 -10.24 -3.25
C THR A 9 -9.54 -8.79 -2.79
N LEU A 10 -10.40 -7.96 -3.38
CA LEU A 10 -10.53 -6.55 -2.98
C LEU A 10 -10.80 -6.40 -1.48
N GLU A 11 -11.74 -7.18 -0.94
CA GLU A 11 -12.16 -7.11 0.47
C GLU A 11 -11.03 -7.53 1.40
N LYS A 12 -10.25 -8.55 1.02
CA LYS A 12 -9.08 -9.00 1.79
C LYS A 12 -7.96 -7.96 1.75
N ALA A 13 -7.71 -7.36 0.59
CA ALA A 13 -6.71 -6.32 0.41
C ALA A 13 -7.06 -5.08 1.24
N LEU A 14 -8.29 -4.60 1.12
CA LEU A 14 -8.79 -3.45 1.87
C LEU A 14 -8.81 -3.75 3.38
N GLY A 15 -9.33 -4.91 3.80
CA GLY A 15 -9.36 -5.31 5.20
C GLY A 15 -7.96 -5.38 5.83
N ARG A 16 -6.96 -5.88 5.10
CA ARG A 16 -5.57 -5.87 5.56
C ARG A 16 -5.01 -4.45 5.67
N LEU A 17 -5.28 -3.56 4.70
CA LEU A 17 -4.84 -2.16 4.81
C LEU A 17 -5.48 -1.44 6.00
N LEU A 18 -6.78 -1.63 6.20
CA LEU A 18 -7.52 -1.04 7.32
C LEU A 18 -7.03 -1.57 8.66
N GLY A 19 -6.61 -2.85 8.72
CA GLY A 19 -5.99 -3.45 9.90
C GLY A 19 -4.62 -2.85 10.27
N LEU A 20 -3.96 -2.13 9.35
CA LEU A 20 -2.68 -1.46 9.59
C LEU A 20 -2.83 -0.01 10.07
N ILE A 21 -4.05 0.53 10.13
CA ILE A 21 -4.27 1.90 10.64
C ILE A 21 -3.76 2.00 12.09
N GLY A 22 -3.01 3.06 12.38
CA GLY A 22 -2.35 3.28 13.66
C GLY A 22 -1.05 2.50 13.85
N SER A 23 -0.65 1.68 12.86
CA SER A 23 0.63 0.96 12.89
C SER A 23 1.71 1.74 12.15
N ARG A 24 2.97 1.56 12.57
CA ARG A 24 4.13 2.08 11.83
C ARG A 24 4.37 1.21 10.59
N VAL A 25 4.54 1.83 9.43
CA VAL A 25 4.75 1.15 8.16
C VAL A 25 5.83 1.85 7.34
N GLU A 26 6.48 1.09 6.46
CA GLU A 26 7.27 1.61 5.35
C GLU A 26 6.49 1.42 4.03
N ILE A 27 6.26 2.51 3.31
CA ILE A 27 5.69 2.52 1.97
C ILE A 27 6.81 2.65 0.95
N THR A 28 6.98 1.62 0.13
CA THR A 28 8.03 1.54 -0.89
C THR A 28 7.38 1.53 -2.28
N ILE A 29 7.75 2.49 -3.12
CA ILE A 29 7.31 2.57 -4.51
C ILE A 29 8.48 2.21 -5.41
N TYR A 30 8.32 1.23 -6.29
CA TYR A 30 9.36 0.81 -7.22
C TYR A 30 8.78 0.47 -8.59
N SER A 31 9.66 0.50 -9.60
CA SER A 31 9.39 0.00 -10.94
C SER A 31 9.90 -1.43 -11.07
N GLU A 32 9.13 -2.31 -11.68
CA GLU A 32 9.56 -3.67 -12.07
C GLU A 32 10.29 -3.67 -13.42
N GLU A 33 10.12 -2.63 -14.25
CA GLU A 33 10.78 -2.50 -15.55
C GLU A 33 10.95 -1.02 -15.96
N PRO A 34 12.19 -0.48 -16.00
CA PRO A 34 13.40 -1.08 -15.46
C PRO A 34 13.28 -1.25 -13.93
N ARG A 35 13.94 -2.28 -13.38
CA ARG A 35 13.91 -2.53 -11.93
C ARG A 35 14.59 -1.41 -11.16
N GLY A 36 13.87 -0.75 -10.25
CA GLY A 36 14.47 0.31 -9.42
C GLY A 36 13.52 0.91 -8.39
N LEU A 37 14.08 1.33 -7.25
CA LEU A 37 13.37 2.09 -6.22
C LEU A 37 13.05 3.51 -6.74
N LEU A 38 11.80 3.93 -6.60
CA LEU A 38 11.35 5.27 -6.98
C LEU A 38 11.21 6.17 -5.75
N ALA A 39 10.65 5.64 -4.65
CA ALA A 39 10.52 6.35 -3.38
C ALA A 39 10.35 5.37 -2.21
N SER A 40 10.76 5.78 -1.00
CA SER A 40 10.41 5.10 0.26
C SER A 40 10.03 6.14 1.30
N PHE A 41 9.01 5.84 2.09
CA PHE A 41 8.52 6.68 3.19
C PHE A 41 8.18 5.83 4.39
N GLU A 42 8.51 6.31 5.57
CA GLU A 42 8.17 5.66 6.83
C GLU A 42 7.26 6.56 7.67
N GLY A 43 6.28 5.96 8.34
CA GLY A 43 5.45 6.67 9.31
C GLY A 43 4.29 5.83 9.82
N GLU A 44 3.46 6.44 10.66
CA GLU A 44 2.23 5.80 11.13
C GLU A 44 1.15 5.89 10.05
N LEU A 45 0.59 4.74 9.66
CA LEU A 45 -0.48 4.70 8.67
C LEU A 45 -1.78 5.24 9.26
N ALA A 46 -2.36 6.24 8.61
CA ALA A 46 -3.65 6.79 8.99
C ALA A 46 -4.59 6.90 7.78
N ALA A 47 -5.89 6.95 8.07
CA ALA A 47 -6.89 7.30 7.08
C ALA A 47 -6.58 8.69 6.51
N GLY A 48 -6.65 8.80 5.18
CA GLY A 48 -6.58 10.08 4.49
C GLY A 48 -7.92 10.82 4.58
N ASN A 49 -7.89 12.13 4.33
CA ASN A 49 -9.12 12.90 4.17
C ASN A 49 -9.76 12.54 2.82
N GLU A 50 -11.09 12.54 2.79
CA GLU A 50 -11.87 12.41 1.55
C GLU A 50 -11.43 13.52 0.58
N LEU A 51 -10.87 13.13 -0.57
CA LEU A 51 -10.67 14.09 -1.65
C LEU A 51 -12.06 14.37 -2.23
N ALA A 52 -12.54 15.60 -2.08
CA ALA A 52 -13.74 16.02 -2.78
C ALA A 52 -13.56 15.68 -4.25
N HIS A 53 -14.34 14.73 -4.75
CA HIS A 53 -14.21 14.20 -6.10
C HIS A 53 -14.30 15.40 -7.07
N PRO A 54 -13.23 15.76 -7.81
CA PRO A 54 -13.37 16.79 -8.82
C PRO A 54 -14.36 16.23 -9.84
N ALA A 55 -15.48 16.93 -10.03
CA ALA A 55 -16.62 16.50 -10.84
C ALA A 55 -16.17 15.81 -12.14
N GLY A 56 -16.19 14.47 -12.15
CA GLY A 56 -15.57 13.69 -13.22
C GLY A 56 -15.67 12.19 -12.97
N ARG A 57 -16.86 11.63 -13.22
CA ARG A 57 -17.19 10.20 -13.29
C ARG A 57 -16.68 9.32 -12.13
N ALA A 58 -17.58 9.08 -11.18
CA ALA A 58 -17.51 8.10 -10.10
C ALA A 58 -17.46 6.63 -10.59
N HIS A 59 -16.53 6.29 -11.48
CA HIS A 59 -16.40 4.91 -11.99
C HIS A 59 -15.40 4.05 -11.22
N ASP A 60 -14.57 4.61 -10.35
CA ASP A 60 -13.70 3.85 -9.46
C ASP A 60 -13.69 4.51 -8.07
N GLU A 61 -14.19 3.79 -7.05
CA GLU A 61 -14.04 4.20 -5.66
C GLU A 61 -12.55 4.25 -5.32
N ALA A 62 -12.10 5.38 -4.80
CA ALA A 62 -10.71 5.64 -4.43
C ALA A 62 -10.56 5.76 -2.91
N PHE A 63 -9.59 5.03 -2.36
CA PHE A 63 -9.27 5.01 -0.93
C PHE A 63 -8.03 5.85 -0.68
N VAL A 64 -8.10 6.80 0.25
CA VAL A 64 -7.01 7.74 0.56
C VAL A 64 -6.35 7.35 1.88
N PHE A 65 -5.02 7.29 1.88
CA PHE A 65 -4.22 7.01 3.07
C PHE A 65 -3.12 8.06 3.23
N ARG A 66 -2.64 8.23 4.46
CA ARG A 66 -1.54 9.13 4.81
C ARG A 66 -0.54 8.43 5.73
N LEU A 67 0.71 8.87 5.70
CA LEU A 67 1.68 8.56 6.78
C LEU A 67 1.83 9.81 7.65
N ALA A 68 1.66 9.70 8.98
CA ALA A 68 1.90 10.81 9.89
C ALA A 68 3.41 11.16 9.97
N GLY A 69 3.76 12.45 10.01
CA GLY A 69 5.15 12.95 10.04
C GLY A 69 5.26 14.43 9.65
N GLU A 70 6.50 14.98 9.59
CA GLU A 70 6.76 16.41 9.30
C GLU A 70 6.30 16.88 7.90
N ALA A 71 6.23 15.97 6.92
CA ALA A 71 5.66 16.20 5.60
C ALA A 71 4.88 14.97 5.13
N PRO A 72 3.62 14.78 5.58
CA PRO A 72 2.95 13.48 5.53
C PRO A 72 2.63 13.09 4.07
N PRO A 73 3.33 12.09 3.49
CA PRO A 73 2.99 11.60 2.17
C PRO A 73 1.57 11.04 2.20
N ARG A 74 0.85 11.25 1.10
CA ARG A 74 -0.49 10.71 0.89
C ARG A 74 -0.46 9.84 -0.37
N PHE A 75 -1.18 8.73 -0.32
CA PHE A 75 -1.36 7.88 -1.48
C PHE A 75 -2.83 7.53 -1.64
N VAL A 76 -3.22 7.32 -2.90
CA VAL A 76 -4.59 6.99 -3.29
C VAL A 76 -4.56 5.63 -3.97
N LEU A 77 -5.40 4.72 -3.49
CA LEU A 77 -5.59 3.40 -4.11
C LEU A 77 -6.99 3.34 -4.70
N GLU A 78 -7.06 3.12 -6.01
CA GLU A 78 -8.33 2.87 -6.67
C GLU A 78 -8.74 1.40 -6.50
N SER A 79 -10.04 1.14 -6.61
CA SER A 79 -10.61 -0.21 -6.55
C SER A 79 -9.90 -1.21 -7.48
N ARG A 80 -9.49 -0.80 -8.68
CA ARG A 80 -8.74 -1.65 -9.62
C ARG A 80 -7.35 -2.07 -9.12
N MET A 81 -6.70 -1.24 -8.32
CA MET A 81 -5.39 -1.53 -7.73
C MET A 81 -5.53 -2.57 -6.60
N LEU A 82 -6.58 -2.46 -5.79
CA LEU A 82 -6.90 -3.42 -4.73
C LEU A 82 -7.22 -4.82 -5.29
N ARG A 83 -7.89 -4.90 -6.45
CA ARG A 83 -8.17 -6.18 -7.13
C ARG A 83 -6.92 -6.91 -7.64
N ARG A 84 -5.81 -6.20 -7.83
CA ARG A 84 -4.52 -6.76 -8.25
C ARG A 84 -3.56 -6.95 -7.08
N ALA A 85 -4.02 -6.72 -5.85
CA ALA A 85 -3.16 -6.78 -4.69
C ALA A 85 -2.68 -8.21 -4.39
N CYS A 86 -1.49 -8.32 -3.83
CA CYS A 86 -0.96 -9.59 -3.36
C CYS A 86 -0.22 -9.43 -2.04
N VAL A 87 -0.17 -10.52 -1.28
CA VAL A 87 0.70 -10.65 -0.12
C VAL A 87 2.05 -11.15 -0.59
N VAL A 88 3.10 -10.55 -0.05
CA VAL A 88 4.48 -11.04 -0.15
C VAL A 88 4.79 -11.69 1.19
N ALA A 89 4.95 -13.01 1.19
CA ALA A 89 5.41 -13.70 2.39
C ALA A 89 6.84 -13.25 2.72
N THR A 90 7.01 -12.69 3.91
CA THR A 90 8.28 -12.40 4.54
C THR A 90 8.78 -13.66 5.28
N PRO A 91 10.08 -13.73 5.66
CA PRO A 91 10.58 -14.82 6.51
C PRO A 91 9.78 -14.98 7.81
N GLU A 92 9.90 -16.15 8.45
CA GLU A 92 9.26 -16.40 9.76
C GLU A 92 9.67 -15.30 10.75
N ASP A 93 8.67 -14.74 11.46
CA ASP A 93 8.74 -13.61 12.42
C ASP A 93 8.62 -12.17 11.85
N GLU A 94 8.46 -11.98 10.54
CA GLU A 94 8.14 -10.67 9.95
C GLU A 94 6.68 -10.60 9.50
N ALA A 95 6.07 -9.42 9.60
CA ALA A 95 4.72 -9.20 9.12
C ALA A 95 4.68 -9.14 7.58
N ASP A 96 3.77 -9.91 6.99
CA ASP A 96 3.48 -9.93 5.55
C ASP A 96 3.42 -8.52 4.92
N SER A 97 4.18 -8.28 3.85
CA SER A 97 4.04 -7.06 3.05
C SER A 97 2.85 -7.16 2.09
N LEU A 98 2.20 -6.02 1.83
CA LEU A 98 1.13 -5.89 0.84
C LEU A 98 1.66 -5.19 -0.40
N ARG A 99 1.40 -5.73 -1.59
CA ARG A 99 1.74 -5.11 -2.89
C ARG A 99 0.50 -4.71 -3.65
N PHE A 100 0.56 -3.53 -4.29
CA PHE A 100 -0.46 -2.95 -5.14
C PHE A 100 0.16 -2.49 -6.45
N TYR A 101 -0.45 -2.84 -7.58
CA TYR A 101 0.03 -2.44 -8.90
C TYR A 101 -0.64 -1.13 -9.33
N LEU A 102 0.13 -0.03 -9.33
CA LEU A 102 -0.32 1.32 -9.70
C LEU A 102 -0.40 1.54 -11.22
N GLY A 103 0.04 0.55 -12.00
CA GLY A 103 0.05 0.59 -13.46
C GLY A 103 0.50 -0.74 -14.04
N VAL A 104 1.26 -0.68 -15.14
CA VAL A 104 1.85 -1.89 -15.75
C VAL A 104 3.04 -2.37 -14.95
N THR A 105 3.97 -1.47 -14.62
CA THR A 105 5.28 -1.82 -14.03
C THR A 105 5.50 -1.18 -12.66
N THR A 106 4.64 -0.27 -12.23
CA THR A 106 4.80 0.46 -10.97
C THR A 106 4.08 -0.25 -9.84
N VAL A 107 4.79 -0.50 -8.74
CA VAL A 107 4.29 -1.21 -7.57
C VAL A 107 4.44 -0.32 -6.33
N LEU A 108 3.39 -0.27 -5.52
CA LEU A 108 3.41 0.24 -4.16
C LEU A 108 3.39 -0.96 -3.20
N GLN A 109 4.37 -1.02 -2.31
CA GLN A 109 4.48 -2.03 -1.27
C GLN A 109 4.33 -1.38 0.10
N VAL A 110 3.44 -1.93 0.92
CA VAL A 110 3.25 -1.56 2.32
C VAL A 110 3.91 -2.63 3.17
N ASN A 111 4.95 -2.24 3.90
CA ASN A 111 5.68 -3.10 4.84
C ASN A 111 5.27 -2.70 6.25
N PRO A 112 4.57 -3.56 7.00
CA PRO A 112 4.37 -3.31 8.41
C PRO A 112 5.73 -3.34 9.12
N LEU A 113 5.99 -2.35 9.98
CA LEU A 113 7.18 -2.31 10.80
C LEU A 113 6.83 -2.84 12.18
N SER A 114 7.62 -3.79 12.68
CA SER A 114 7.50 -4.25 14.06
C SER A 114 7.67 -3.07 15.01
N PRO A 115 6.87 -2.97 16.09
CA PRO A 115 7.14 -1.99 17.13
C PRO A 115 8.55 -2.21 17.67
N GLU A 116 9.33 -1.13 17.78
CA GLU A 116 10.62 -1.17 18.48
C GLU A 116 10.36 -1.72 19.89
N ARG A 117 11.00 -2.85 20.22
CA ARG A 117 10.89 -3.51 21.53
C ARG A 117 11.58 -2.73 22.63
#